data_AF-A0A5D0TTR8-F1
#
_entry.id   AF-A0A5D0TTR8-F1
#
_cell.length_a   1.000
_cell.length_b   1.000
_cell.length_c   1.000
_cell.angle_alpha   90.00
_cell.angle_beta   90.00
_cell.angle_gamma   90.00
#
_symmetry.space_group_name_H-M   'P 1'
#
loop_
_entity.id
_entity.type
_entity.pdbx_description
1 polymer ?
#
loop_
_entity_poly.entity_id
_entity_poly.type
_entity_poly.pdbx_seq_one_letter_code
_entity_poly.pdbx_strand_id
1 'polypeptide(L)'
;MLVFVVADDWRPCSRVDMVSSALPDQPRQRAGDPLYARYAGFADLDALIYVRVHLARNFPAATIRDFHPGEYYNAEPDSLVILGAPDRNTAYAEFGPHLPYRFTPPPEPAIAFPSHGDLRLAPLWAPEGELLADLTVITRLILDQGTTVILLGGCLTLGVLGAAKCLLNGERGWRNTAYLDDLTRGGDLIAVTATRKIGGITDTPDLTAVEPLLLLTRDIAGGFTTRLDNTARYAGR
;
A
#
# COMPACT_ATOMS: atom_id res chain seq x y z
N MET A 1 18.35 -9.09 -3.15
CA MET A 1 17.42 -10.03 -2.46
C MET A 1 16.39 -9.17 -1.73
N LEU A 2 15.19 -9.01 -2.29
CA LEU A 2 14.14 -8.13 -1.75
C LEU A 2 13.44 -8.88 -0.62
N VAL A 3 13.64 -8.45 0.62
CA VAL A 3 13.16 -9.12 1.85
C VAL A 3 11.76 -8.61 2.21
N PHE A 4 10.83 -8.61 1.24
CA PHE A 4 9.39 -8.49 1.55
C PHE A 4 8.62 -9.70 1.07
N VAL A 5 9.35 -10.71 0.57
CA VAL A 5 8.84 -12.05 0.47
C VAL A 5 9.94 -13.01 0.87
N VAL A 6 9.53 -13.97 1.70
CA VAL A 6 10.20 -15.23 2.01
C VAL A 6 11.50 -15.41 1.23
N ALA A 7 12.63 -15.21 1.90
CA ALA A 7 13.96 -15.36 1.32
C ALA A 7 14.20 -16.78 0.73
N ASP A 8 13.28 -17.72 0.93
CA ASP A 8 13.36 -19.09 0.44
C ASP A 8 12.24 -19.54 -0.55
N ASP A 9 11.19 -18.75 -0.83
CA ASP A 9 10.02 -19.23 -1.62
C ASP A 9 9.65 -18.44 -2.89
N TRP A 10 10.44 -17.44 -3.32
CA TRP A 10 10.29 -16.93 -4.70
C TRP A 10 10.93 -17.90 -5.67
N ARG A 11 10.21 -19.00 -5.90
CA ARG A 11 10.54 -19.97 -6.92
C ARG A 11 10.55 -19.24 -8.27
N PRO A 12 11.42 -19.66 -9.21
CA PRO A 12 11.18 -19.39 -10.63
C PRO A 12 9.69 -19.71 -10.91
N CYS A 13 8.93 -18.75 -11.44
CA CYS A 13 7.47 -18.80 -11.72
C CYS A 13 6.49 -18.20 -10.69
N SER A 14 6.89 -17.38 -9.72
CA SER A 14 5.91 -16.66 -8.85
C SER A 14 4.91 -15.81 -9.64
N ARG A 15 3.62 -15.91 -9.28
CA ARG A 15 2.50 -15.15 -9.84
C ARG A 15 2.15 -13.98 -8.92
N VAL A 16 2.33 -12.77 -9.44
CA VAL A 16 2.00 -11.52 -8.74
C VAL A 16 0.83 -10.85 -9.44
N ASP A 17 -0.26 -10.69 -8.70
CA ASP A 17 -1.42 -9.95 -9.17
C ASP A 17 -1.49 -8.59 -8.48
N MET A 18 -1.80 -7.57 -9.27
CA MET A 18 -1.88 -6.19 -8.82
C MET A 18 -3.29 -5.66 -9.08
N VAL A 19 -3.97 -5.14 -8.07
CA VAL A 19 -5.31 -4.57 -8.19
C VAL A 19 -5.28 -3.11 -7.75
N SER A 20 -5.54 -2.18 -8.66
CA SER A 20 -5.48 -0.73 -8.36
C SER A 20 -6.85 -0.10 -8.37
N SER A 21 -7.12 0.83 -7.45
CA SER A 21 -8.39 1.55 -7.37
C SER A 21 -8.81 2.19 -8.69
N ALA A 22 -10.12 2.33 -8.87
CA ALA A 22 -10.73 2.99 -10.02
C ALA A 22 -10.97 4.49 -9.76
N LEU A 23 -10.83 5.31 -10.80
CA LEU A 23 -11.40 6.66 -10.80
C LEU A 23 -12.94 6.57 -10.82
N PRO A 24 -13.65 7.46 -10.10
CA PRO A 24 -15.10 7.53 -10.17
C PRO A 24 -15.57 7.89 -11.58
N ASP A 25 -16.74 7.38 -11.96
CA ASP A 25 -17.46 7.73 -13.20
C ASP A 25 -16.70 7.49 -14.53
N GLN A 26 -15.57 6.79 -14.50
CA GLN A 26 -14.89 6.35 -15.71
C GLN A 26 -15.63 5.14 -16.32
N PRO A 27 -16.07 5.22 -17.59
CA PRO A 27 -16.67 4.08 -18.25
C PRO A 27 -15.64 2.95 -18.36
N ARG A 28 -16.00 1.75 -17.92
CA ARG A 28 -15.15 0.56 -18.10
C ARG A 28 -14.90 0.37 -19.59
N GLN A 29 -13.62 0.31 -19.97
CA GLN A 29 -13.26 -0.09 -21.33
C GLN A 29 -13.79 -1.50 -21.61
N ARG A 30 -14.43 -1.66 -22.77
CA ARG A 30 -14.96 -2.96 -23.22
C ARG A 30 -13.96 -3.61 -24.16
N ALA A 31 -14.01 -4.95 -24.22
CA ALA A 31 -13.31 -5.69 -25.27
C ALA A 31 -13.78 -5.19 -26.65
N GLY A 32 -12.85 -4.69 -27.46
CA GLY A 32 -13.12 -4.14 -28.79
C GLY A 32 -13.26 -2.61 -28.87
N ASP A 33 -13.08 -1.87 -27.76
CA ASP A 33 -12.95 -0.41 -27.81
C ASP A 33 -11.74 -0.02 -28.69
N PRO A 34 -11.91 0.82 -29.74
CA PRO A 34 -10.81 1.24 -30.59
C PRO A 34 -9.79 2.10 -29.86
N LEU A 35 -10.17 2.73 -28.75
CA LEU A 35 -9.25 3.44 -27.87
C LEU A 35 -8.58 2.46 -26.93
N TYR A 36 -7.25 2.48 -26.85
CA TYR A 36 -6.47 1.60 -25.97
C TYR A 36 -6.07 2.35 -24.69
N ALA A 37 -7.06 2.79 -23.92
CA ALA A 37 -6.90 3.72 -22.80
C ALA A 37 -7.21 3.10 -21.43
N ARG A 38 -7.08 1.77 -21.28
CA ARG A 38 -7.44 1.02 -20.07
C ARG A 38 -6.84 1.64 -18.81
N TYR A 39 -5.61 2.12 -18.91
CA TYR A 39 -4.89 2.71 -17.77
C TYR A 39 -5.44 4.05 -17.30
N ALA A 40 -6.21 4.77 -18.13
CA ALA A 40 -6.84 6.04 -17.74
C ALA A 40 -7.93 5.86 -16.68
N GLY A 41 -8.43 4.63 -16.47
CA GLY A 41 -9.43 4.32 -15.45
C GLY A 41 -8.86 4.14 -14.04
N PHE A 42 -7.54 4.03 -13.86
CA PHE A 42 -6.94 3.81 -12.54
C PHE A 42 -6.75 5.11 -11.77
N ALA A 43 -7.16 5.11 -10.50
CA ALA A 43 -6.96 6.23 -9.58
C ALA A 43 -5.50 6.34 -9.11
N ASP A 44 -4.82 5.20 -8.95
CA ASP A 44 -3.45 5.12 -8.44
C ASP A 44 -2.46 4.72 -9.55
N LEU A 45 -2.63 5.26 -10.74
CA LEU A 45 -1.86 4.87 -11.93
C LEU A 45 -0.34 5.00 -11.73
N ASP A 46 0.12 6.10 -11.13
CA ASP A 46 1.55 6.31 -10.86
C ASP A 46 2.13 5.21 -9.96
N ALA A 47 1.39 4.83 -8.91
CA ALA A 47 1.79 3.75 -8.02
C ALA A 47 1.75 2.40 -8.73
N LEU A 48 0.73 2.14 -9.56
CA LEU A 48 0.60 0.91 -10.36
C LEU A 48 1.80 0.72 -11.29
N ILE A 49 2.13 1.74 -12.08
CA ILE A 49 3.26 1.69 -13.00
C ILE A 49 4.57 1.56 -12.21
N TYR A 50 4.73 2.30 -11.12
CA TYR A 50 5.93 2.23 -10.28
C TYR A 50 6.15 0.81 -9.75
N VAL A 51 5.13 0.21 -9.11
CA VAL A 51 5.21 -1.15 -8.58
C VAL A 51 5.51 -2.15 -9.70
N ARG A 52 4.78 -2.06 -10.81
CA ARG A 52 4.94 -3.00 -11.93
C ARG A 52 6.36 -2.98 -12.49
N VAL A 53 6.90 -1.79 -12.76
CA VAL A 53 8.26 -1.63 -13.31
C VAL A 53 9.30 -2.16 -12.34
N HIS A 54 9.19 -1.82 -11.06
CA HIS A 54 10.16 -2.25 -10.06
C HIS A 54 10.09 -3.75 -9.78
N LEU A 55 8.90 -4.35 -9.76
CA LEU A 55 8.75 -5.80 -9.66
C LEU A 55 9.34 -6.51 -10.88
N ALA A 56 9.03 -6.07 -12.10
CA ALA A 56 9.54 -6.70 -13.32
C ALA A 56 11.08 -6.62 -13.40
N ARG A 57 11.67 -5.51 -12.94
CA ARG A 57 13.12 -5.33 -12.87
C ARG A 57 13.77 -6.23 -11.82
N ASN A 58 13.17 -6.33 -10.63
CA ASN A 58 13.76 -7.07 -9.51
C ASN A 58 13.50 -8.58 -9.60
N PHE A 59 12.43 -8.97 -10.28
CA PHE A 59 11.96 -10.35 -10.41
C PHE A 59 11.58 -10.66 -11.87
N PRO A 60 12.56 -10.72 -12.78
CA PRO A 60 12.30 -10.87 -14.22
C PRO A 60 11.64 -12.21 -14.59
N ALA A 61 11.68 -13.21 -13.72
CA ALA A 61 11.03 -14.51 -13.91
C ALA A 61 9.59 -14.58 -13.35
N ALA A 62 9.13 -13.55 -12.63
CA ALA A 62 7.79 -13.50 -12.08
C ALA A 62 6.77 -13.13 -13.17
N THR A 63 5.58 -13.73 -13.09
CA THR A 63 4.44 -13.32 -13.93
C THR A 63 3.70 -12.20 -13.20
N ILE A 64 3.70 -10.99 -13.77
CA ILE A 64 3.07 -9.82 -13.16
C ILE A 64 1.84 -9.42 -13.99
N ARG A 65 0.67 -9.43 -13.35
CA ARG A 65 -0.61 -9.05 -13.95
C ARG A 65 -1.22 -7.89 -13.17
N ASP A 66 -1.88 -6.97 -13.88
CA ASP A 66 -2.60 -5.86 -13.29
C ASP A 66 -4.10 -5.93 -13.67
N PHE A 67 -4.94 -5.55 -12.72
CA PHE A 67 -6.40 -5.66 -12.83
C PHE A 67 -7.06 -4.37 -12.35
N HIS A 68 -8.09 -3.97 -13.06
CA HIS A 68 -9.10 -3.06 -12.52
C HIS A 68 -9.87 -3.78 -11.39
N PRO A 69 -10.38 -3.09 -10.34
CA PRO A 69 -10.97 -3.78 -9.18
C PRO A 69 -12.13 -4.68 -9.56
N GLY A 70 -12.93 -4.26 -10.54
CA GLY A 70 -14.05 -5.03 -11.06
C GLY A 70 -13.69 -6.16 -12.05
N GLU A 71 -12.41 -6.39 -12.35
CA GLU A 71 -11.90 -7.46 -13.22
C GLU A 71 -11.26 -8.62 -12.44
N TYR A 72 -10.92 -8.38 -11.17
CA TYR A 72 -10.17 -9.34 -10.38
C TYR A 72 -11.09 -10.38 -9.75
N TYR A 73 -11.07 -11.60 -10.27
CA TYR A 73 -11.81 -12.75 -9.73
C TYR A 73 -10.96 -14.02 -9.78
N ASN A 74 -10.82 -14.69 -8.63
CA ASN A 74 -10.31 -16.06 -8.51
C ASN A 74 -9.00 -16.35 -9.28
N ALA A 75 -8.02 -15.44 -9.19
CA ALA A 75 -6.79 -15.51 -9.98
C ALA A 75 -5.65 -16.32 -9.31
N GLU A 76 -5.89 -16.81 -8.08
CA GLU A 76 -4.99 -17.63 -7.23
C GLU A 76 -3.51 -17.20 -7.29
N PRO A 77 -3.16 -15.94 -6.93
CA PRO A 77 -1.77 -15.50 -6.94
C PRO A 77 -0.97 -16.04 -5.76
N ASP A 78 0.35 -16.12 -5.93
CA ASP A 78 1.28 -16.32 -4.82
C ASP A 78 1.43 -15.03 -4.00
N SER A 79 1.34 -13.88 -4.68
CA SER A 79 1.34 -12.56 -4.05
C SER A 79 0.29 -11.63 -4.66
N LEU A 80 -0.52 -11.01 -3.81
CA LEU A 80 -1.54 -10.05 -4.21
C LEU A 80 -1.18 -8.65 -3.71
N VAL A 81 -0.95 -7.71 -4.62
CA VAL A 81 -0.70 -6.31 -4.30
C VAL A 81 -1.95 -5.50 -4.59
N ILE A 82 -2.50 -4.82 -3.58
CA ILE A 82 -3.70 -3.99 -3.74
C ILE A 82 -3.32 -2.54 -3.49
N LEU A 83 -3.60 -1.66 -4.46
CA LEU A 83 -3.24 -0.24 -4.43
C LEU A 83 -4.50 0.61 -4.24
N GLY A 84 -4.39 1.59 -3.36
CA GLY A 84 -5.42 2.61 -3.14
C GLY A 84 -6.19 2.44 -1.84
N ALA A 85 -7.44 2.87 -1.86
CA ALA A 85 -8.36 2.85 -0.72
C ALA A 85 -9.61 1.98 -0.98
N PRO A 86 -10.24 1.44 0.08
CA PRO A 86 -11.34 0.47 -0.03
C PRO A 86 -12.64 1.03 -0.64
N ASP A 87 -12.85 2.34 -0.64
CA ASP A 87 -14.03 2.97 -1.27
C ASP A 87 -14.03 2.81 -2.79
N ARG A 88 -12.87 2.57 -3.41
CA ARG A 88 -12.68 2.49 -4.87
C ARG A 88 -12.05 1.19 -5.33
N ASN A 89 -11.86 0.23 -4.43
CA ASN A 89 -11.23 -1.04 -4.72
C ASN A 89 -11.96 -2.17 -3.99
N THR A 90 -12.78 -2.93 -4.74
CA THR A 90 -13.56 -4.04 -4.21
C THR A 90 -12.69 -5.12 -3.56
N ALA A 91 -11.52 -5.41 -4.15
CA ALA A 91 -10.57 -6.37 -3.58
C ALA A 91 -10.01 -5.87 -2.23
N TYR A 92 -9.72 -4.56 -2.11
CA TYR A 92 -9.30 -3.98 -0.82
C TYR A 92 -10.45 -4.09 0.22
N ALA A 93 -11.67 -3.74 -0.18
CA ALA A 93 -12.83 -3.69 0.72
C ALA A 93 -13.10 -5.03 1.42
N GLU A 94 -12.80 -6.16 0.78
CA GLU A 94 -12.92 -7.51 1.35
C GLU A 94 -12.04 -7.71 2.59
N PHE A 95 -10.88 -7.05 2.68
CA PHE A 95 -10.01 -7.10 3.86
C PHE A 95 -10.49 -6.20 4.99
N GLY A 96 -11.37 -5.23 4.73
CA GLY A 96 -11.83 -4.23 5.69
C GLY A 96 -12.23 -4.80 7.06
N PRO A 97 -13.11 -5.82 7.13
CA PRO A 97 -13.51 -6.44 8.40
C PRO A 97 -12.35 -6.97 9.26
N HIS A 98 -11.21 -7.28 8.65
CA HIS A 98 -10.03 -7.87 9.30
C HIS A 98 -8.93 -6.86 9.62
N LEU A 99 -9.12 -5.59 9.25
CA LEU A 99 -8.14 -4.52 9.46
C LEU A 99 -8.56 -3.64 10.66
N PRO A 100 -7.59 -3.19 11.50
CA PRO A 100 -7.85 -2.34 12.66
C PRO A 100 -8.02 -0.85 12.29
N TYR A 101 -8.04 -0.51 11.00
CA TYR A 101 -8.17 0.86 10.51
C TYR A 101 -9.24 1.03 9.44
N ARG A 102 -9.69 2.27 9.26
CA ARG A 102 -10.63 2.67 8.20
C ARG A 102 -10.16 3.97 7.56
N PHE A 103 -10.28 4.06 6.24
CA PHE A 103 -10.09 5.32 5.53
C PHE A 103 -11.39 6.13 5.53
N THR A 104 -11.27 7.43 5.74
CA THR A 104 -12.30 8.41 5.45
C THR A 104 -12.00 8.99 4.05
N PRO A 105 -12.93 8.91 3.09
CA PRO A 105 -12.74 9.50 1.77
C PRO A 105 -12.81 11.04 1.83
N PRO A 106 -12.41 11.75 0.75
CA PRO A 106 -12.65 13.18 0.62
C PRO A 106 -14.12 13.57 0.88
N PRO A 107 -14.40 14.76 1.43
CA PRO A 107 -13.54 15.95 1.45
C PRO A 107 -12.55 16.05 2.62
N GLU A 108 -12.69 15.23 3.66
CA GLU A 108 -11.81 15.24 4.84
C GLU A 108 -11.02 13.93 4.96
N PRO A 109 -10.07 13.69 4.04
CA PRO A 109 -9.38 12.41 3.95
C PRO A 109 -8.60 12.12 5.23
N ALA A 110 -8.75 10.91 5.76
CA ALA A 110 -8.05 10.49 6.97
C ALA A 110 -7.96 8.96 7.07
N ILE A 111 -7.13 8.49 7.99
CA ILE A 111 -7.12 7.12 8.48
C ILE A 111 -7.42 7.12 9.98
N ALA A 112 -8.38 6.29 10.38
CA ALA A 112 -8.78 6.12 11.77
C ALA A 112 -8.47 4.70 12.23
N PHE A 113 -8.07 4.54 13.49
CA PHE A 113 -7.85 3.26 14.18
C PHE A 113 -8.77 3.17 15.41
N PRO A 114 -10.05 2.78 15.24
CA PRO A 114 -11.03 2.81 16.34
C PRO A 114 -10.63 1.97 17.54
N SER A 115 -10.01 0.80 17.28
CA SER A 115 -9.54 -0.10 18.35
C SER A 115 -8.25 0.35 19.04
N HIS A 116 -7.67 1.50 18.65
CA HIS A 116 -6.40 2.02 19.17
C HIS A 116 -6.58 3.46 19.68
N GLY A 117 -7.45 3.62 20.69
CA GLY A 117 -7.70 4.91 21.34
C GLY A 117 -8.35 5.94 20.43
N ASP A 118 -9.15 5.50 19.44
CA ASP A 118 -9.77 6.35 18.42
C ASP A 118 -8.76 7.27 17.70
N LEU A 119 -7.52 6.80 17.54
CA LEU A 119 -6.47 7.51 16.81
C LEU A 119 -6.94 7.86 15.40
N ARG A 120 -6.77 9.12 15.01
CA ARG A 120 -7.05 9.61 13.67
C ARG A 120 -5.88 10.42 13.14
N LEU A 121 -5.41 10.09 11.94
CA LEU A 121 -4.33 10.77 11.23
C LEU A 121 -4.85 11.30 9.89
N ALA A 122 -4.50 12.54 9.55
CA ALA A 122 -4.92 13.21 8.32
C ALA A 122 -3.72 13.76 7.53
N PRO A 123 -3.84 13.92 6.19
CA PRO A 123 -2.80 14.56 5.40
C PRO A 123 -2.48 15.97 5.90
N LEU A 124 -1.24 16.40 5.70
CA LEU A 124 -0.80 17.75 6.02
C LEU A 124 -0.98 18.66 4.81
N TRP A 125 -1.62 19.80 5.04
CA TRP A 125 -1.89 20.81 4.03
C TRP A 125 -1.21 22.12 4.43
N ALA A 126 -0.72 22.85 3.45
CA ALA A 126 -0.33 24.24 3.61
C ALA A 126 -1.58 25.11 3.81
N PRO A 127 -1.46 26.30 4.43
CA PRO A 127 -2.57 27.25 4.55
C PRO A 127 -3.24 27.59 3.21
N GLU A 128 -2.48 27.54 2.12
CA GLU A 128 -2.94 27.83 0.76
C GLU A 128 -3.66 26.64 0.09
N GLY A 129 -3.77 25.49 0.78
CA GLY A 129 -4.43 24.29 0.28
C GLY A 129 -3.52 23.35 -0.53
N GLU A 130 -2.21 23.59 -0.56
CA GLU A 130 -1.25 22.64 -1.16
C GLU A 130 -1.03 21.44 -0.23
N LEU A 131 -1.07 20.22 -0.79
CA LEU A 131 -0.74 19.00 -0.06
C LEU A 131 0.77 18.94 0.25
N LEU A 132 1.13 19.05 1.52
CA LEU A 132 2.52 18.96 2.00
C LEU A 132 2.96 17.52 2.26
N ALA A 133 2.08 16.72 2.85
CA ALA A 133 2.33 15.31 3.13
C ALA A 133 1.03 14.52 3.16
N ASP A 134 1.12 13.25 2.74
CA ASP A 134 0.03 12.29 2.85
C ASP A 134 0.47 11.09 3.69
N LEU A 135 -0.48 10.40 4.32
CA LEU A 135 -0.20 9.19 5.07
C LEU A 135 0.04 8.04 4.10
N THR A 136 1.13 7.33 4.33
CA THR A 136 1.49 6.11 3.64
C THR A 136 1.19 4.94 4.55
N VAL A 137 0.39 3.99 4.07
CA VAL A 137 -0.02 2.80 4.80
C VAL A 137 0.46 1.57 4.05
N ILE A 138 1.26 0.75 4.71
CA ILE A 138 1.73 -0.53 4.20
C ILE A 138 1.13 -1.60 5.09
N THR A 139 0.36 -2.52 4.52
CA THR A 139 -0.15 -3.69 5.24
C THR A 139 0.34 -4.94 4.56
N ARG A 140 0.89 -5.87 5.34
CA ARG A 140 1.17 -7.24 4.92
C ARG A 140 0.29 -8.19 5.70
N LEU A 141 -0.38 -9.08 4.97
CA LEU A 141 -1.10 -10.22 5.52
C LEU A 141 -0.60 -11.50 4.87
N ILE A 142 -0.40 -12.55 5.64
CA ILE A 142 -0.10 -13.90 5.16
C ILE A 142 -1.35 -14.74 5.40
N LEU A 143 -1.97 -15.21 4.32
CA LEU A 143 -3.16 -16.04 4.39
C LEU A 143 -2.80 -17.49 4.69
N ASP A 144 -3.73 -18.26 5.24
CA ASP A 144 -3.49 -19.66 5.65
C ASP A 144 -3.00 -20.56 4.49
N GLN A 145 -3.42 -20.26 3.26
CA GLN A 145 -2.95 -20.96 2.06
C GLN A 145 -1.56 -20.52 1.56
N GLY A 146 -0.88 -19.60 2.25
CA GLY A 146 0.46 -19.11 1.94
C GLY A 146 0.52 -17.87 1.04
N THR A 147 -0.61 -17.39 0.52
CA THR A 147 -0.65 -16.15 -0.28
C THR A 147 -0.26 -14.96 0.58
N THR A 148 0.72 -14.18 0.10
CA THR A 148 1.07 -12.89 0.72
C THR A 148 0.24 -11.77 0.10
N VAL A 149 -0.53 -11.07 0.92
CA VAL A 149 -1.29 -9.89 0.51
C VAL A 149 -0.57 -8.63 0.99
N ILE A 150 -0.30 -7.71 0.07
CA ILE A 150 0.29 -6.41 0.34
C ILE A 150 -0.71 -5.33 -0.03
N LEU A 151 -1.23 -4.60 0.96
CA LEU A 151 -2.07 -3.44 0.73
C LEU A 151 -1.20 -2.19 0.82
N LEU A 152 -1.14 -1.43 -0.29
CA LEU A 152 -0.48 -0.13 -0.37
C LEU A 152 -1.57 0.94 -0.37
N GLY A 153 -1.79 1.52 0.80
CA GLY A 153 -2.81 2.53 1.04
C GLY A 153 -2.23 3.92 1.25
N GLY A 154 -3.13 4.89 1.15
CA GLY A 154 -2.90 6.28 1.55
C GLY A 154 -4.24 6.99 1.69
N CYS A 155 -4.25 8.12 2.41
CA CYS A 155 -5.48 8.92 2.48
C CYS A 155 -5.76 9.58 1.11
N LEU A 156 -4.72 9.83 0.31
CA LEU A 156 -4.77 10.24 -1.09
C LEU A 156 -3.80 9.38 -1.92
N THR A 157 -3.76 9.62 -3.24
CA THR A 157 -2.90 8.87 -4.18
C THR A 157 -1.41 9.09 -3.93
N LEU A 158 -1.02 10.23 -3.31
CA LEU A 158 0.36 10.50 -2.90
C LEU A 158 0.87 9.47 -1.88
N GLY A 159 0.04 9.13 -0.90
CA GLY A 159 0.35 8.17 0.15
C GLY A 159 0.50 6.75 -0.38
N VAL A 160 -0.32 6.38 -1.38
CA VAL A 160 -0.26 5.10 -2.10
C VAL A 160 1.06 4.99 -2.89
N LEU A 161 1.42 6.04 -3.65
CA LEU A 161 2.72 6.11 -4.32
C LEU A 161 3.87 6.08 -3.30
N GLY A 162 3.70 6.77 -2.17
CA GLY A 162 4.62 6.73 -1.04
C GLY A 162 4.87 5.33 -0.49
N ALA A 163 3.81 4.53 -0.34
CA ALA A 163 3.89 3.13 0.08
C ALA A 163 4.71 2.31 -0.93
N ALA A 164 4.42 2.46 -2.21
CA ALA A 164 5.15 1.78 -3.28
C ALA A 164 6.65 2.15 -3.27
N LYS A 165 6.98 3.44 -3.19
CA LYS A 165 8.37 3.91 -3.14
C LYS A 165 9.08 3.47 -1.86
N CYS A 166 8.39 3.48 -0.72
CA CYS A 166 8.93 3.01 0.56
C CYS A 166 9.43 1.56 0.47
N LEU A 167 8.75 0.70 -0.29
CA LEU A 167 9.13 -0.71 -0.43
C LEU A 167 10.10 -0.98 -1.58
N LEU A 168 9.97 -0.27 -2.70
CA LEU A 168 10.59 -0.67 -3.97
C LEU A 168 11.69 0.28 -4.48
N ASN A 169 11.90 1.43 -3.84
CA ASN A 169 12.84 2.44 -4.35
C ASN A 169 14.31 2.10 -4.06
N GLY A 170 14.91 1.30 -4.96
CA GLY A 170 16.34 0.99 -4.94
C GLY A 170 16.82 0.45 -3.59
N GLU A 171 17.98 0.92 -3.14
CA GLU A 171 18.55 0.52 -1.85
C GLU A 171 17.71 0.95 -0.65
N ARG A 172 17.05 2.12 -0.74
CA ARG A 172 16.17 2.60 0.34
C ARG A 172 14.98 1.67 0.53
N GLY A 173 14.35 1.24 -0.57
CA GLY A 173 13.31 0.22 -0.54
C GLY A 173 13.77 -1.05 0.18
N TRP A 174 14.94 -1.56 -0.19
CA TRP A 174 15.52 -2.75 0.45
C TRP A 174 15.77 -2.59 1.96
N ARG A 175 16.32 -1.44 2.39
CA ARG A 175 16.58 -1.17 3.81
C ARG A 175 15.28 -1.06 4.63
N ASN A 176 14.28 -0.35 4.13
CA ASN A 176 12.96 -0.25 4.78
C ASN A 176 12.31 -1.62 4.92
N THR A 177 12.48 -2.42 3.89
CA THR A 177 11.96 -3.77 3.78
C THR A 177 12.55 -4.70 4.83
N ALA A 178 13.89 -4.76 4.91
CA ALA A 178 14.59 -5.50 5.95
C ALA A 178 14.23 -5.00 7.36
N TYR A 179 14.12 -3.68 7.56
CA TYR A 179 13.75 -3.09 8.84
C TYR A 179 12.36 -3.53 9.31
N LEU A 180 11.36 -3.56 8.42
CA LEU A 180 10.01 -4.03 8.76
C LEU A 180 10.00 -5.54 9.03
N ASP A 181 10.78 -6.33 8.32
CA ASP A 181 10.90 -7.77 8.55
C ASP A 181 11.53 -8.12 9.88
N ASP A 182 12.60 -7.42 10.27
CA ASP A 182 13.26 -7.61 11.56
C ASP A 182 12.30 -7.32 12.74
N LEU A 183 11.46 -6.30 12.60
CA LEU A 183 10.51 -5.90 13.64
C LEU A 183 9.32 -6.85 13.77
N THR A 184 8.95 -7.54 12.69
CA THR A 184 7.73 -8.36 12.61
C THR A 184 8.00 -9.85 12.50
N ARG A 185 9.29 -10.24 12.42
CA ARG A 185 9.75 -11.62 12.19
C ARG A 185 9.07 -12.26 10.97
N GLY A 186 8.88 -11.46 9.92
CA GLY A 186 8.22 -11.89 8.68
C GLY A 186 6.70 -12.07 8.76
N GLY A 187 6.05 -11.75 9.89
CA GLY A 187 4.61 -11.91 10.06
C GLY A 187 3.77 -10.75 9.50
N ASP A 188 2.47 -10.79 9.82
CA ASP A 188 1.51 -9.73 9.50
C ASP A 188 1.87 -8.39 10.15
N LEU A 189 1.74 -7.32 9.38
CA LEU A 189 2.06 -5.98 9.85
C LEU A 189 1.19 -4.90 9.22
N ILE A 190 1.08 -3.79 9.93
CA ILE A 190 0.56 -2.53 9.43
C ILE A 190 1.54 -1.44 9.83
N ALA A 191 2.17 -0.80 8.86
CA ALA A 191 3.06 0.35 9.06
C ALA A 191 2.42 1.61 8.50
N VAL A 192 2.40 2.68 9.29
CA VAL A 192 1.97 4.02 8.88
C VAL A 192 3.18 4.94 8.94
N THR A 193 3.40 5.70 7.87
CA THR A 193 4.39 6.78 7.80
C THR A 193 3.81 7.96 7.00
N ALA A 194 4.61 8.99 6.74
CA ALA A 194 4.21 10.12 5.93
C ALA A 194 5.09 10.23 4.68
N THR A 195 4.46 10.48 3.54
CA THR A 195 5.14 10.78 2.28
C THR A 195 4.97 12.25 1.97
N ARG A 196 6.10 12.95 1.80
CA ARG A 196 6.13 14.38 1.55
C ARG A 196 6.23 14.67 0.06
N LYS A 197 5.67 15.82 -0.33
CA LYS A 197 5.91 16.43 -1.64
C LYS A 197 6.79 17.66 -1.43
N ILE A 198 7.94 17.72 -2.11
CA ILE A 198 8.90 18.82 -2.01
C ILE A 198 9.23 19.30 -3.41
N GLY A 199 8.83 20.52 -3.77
CA GLY A 199 9.15 21.12 -5.08
C GLY A 199 8.65 20.29 -6.27
N GLY A 200 7.50 19.63 -6.14
CA GLY A 200 6.96 18.72 -7.17
C GLY A 200 7.55 17.31 -7.17
N ILE A 201 8.55 17.03 -6.35
CA ILE A 201 9.16 15.70 -6.20
C ILE A 201 8.51 14.98 -5.02
N THR A 202 8.01 13.77 -5.25
CA THR A 202 7.57 12.87 -4.17
C THR A 202 8.79 12.29 -3.47
N ASP A 203 8.98 12.65 -2.21
CA ASP A 203 10.04 12.07 -1.38
C ASP A 203 9.79 10.57 -1.16
N THR A 204 10.84 9.81 -0.87
CA THR A 204 10.74 8.40 -0.54
C THR A 204 10.92 8.21 0.96
N PRO A 205 9.91 7.70 1.69
CA PRO A 205 10.07 7.39 3.10
C PRO A 205 11.29 6.51 3.36
N ASP A 206 12.08 6.83 4.39
CA ASP A 206 13.22 6.04 4.87
C ASP A 206 12.94 5.65 6.32
N LEU A 207 12.41 4.45 6.52
CA LEU A 207 11.99 3.92 7.83
C LEU A 207 13.18 3.67 8.76
N THR A 208 14.40 3.59 8.20
CA THR A 208 15.63 3.43 8.99
C THR A 208 16.19 4.75 9.49
N ALA A 209 15.86 5.86 8.81
CA ALA A 209 16.22 7.21 9.23
C ALA A 209 15.14 7.86 10.09
N VAL A 210 13.86 7.62 9.76
CA VAL A 210 12.69 8.10 10.49
C VAL A 210 11.74 6.93 10.69
N GLU A 211 11.63 6.46 11.92
CA GLU A 211 10.75 5.34 12.27
C GLU A 211 9.30 5.58 11.82
N PRO A 212 8.52 4.51 11.56
CA PRO A 212 7.09 4.61 11.30
C PRO A 212 6.37 5.43 12.39
N LEU A 213 5.33 6.16 11.98
CA LEU A 213 4.40 6.83 12.89
C LEU A 213 3.65 5.81 13.74
N LEU A 214 3.26 4.70 13.13
CA LEU A 214 2.60 3.59 13.81
C LEU A 214 3.08 2.28 13.18
N LEU A 215 3.39 1.29 14.00
CA LEU A 215 3.60 -0.09 13.56
C LEU A 215 2.76 -1.02 14.41
N LEU A 216 1.86 -1.76 13.77
CA LEU A 216 1.08 -2.82 14.38
C LEU A 216 1.56 -4.18 13.86
N THR A 217 1.55 -5.19 14.73
CA THR A 217 1.86 -6.58 14.38
C THR A 217 0.75 -7.50 14.86
N ARG A 218 0.47 -8.58 14.13
CA ARG A 218 -0.54 -9.55 14.57
C ARG A 218 0.03 -10.47 15.65
N ASP A 219 -0.72 -10.64 16.73
CA ASP A 219 -0.39 -11.56 17.82
C ASP A 219 -0.91 -12.98 17.53
N ILE A 220 -0.61 -13.91 18.44
CA ILE A 220 -1.02 -15.32 18.34
C ILE A 220 -2.55 -15.48 18.44
N ALA A 221 -3.24 -14.54 19.09
CA ALA A 221 -4.71 -14.52 19.18
C ALA A 221 -5.36 -13.98 17.89
N GLY A 222 -4.56 -13.55 16.92
CA GLY A 222 -5.01 -13.01 15.64
C GLY A 222 -5.32 -11.51 15.67
N GLY A 223 -5.09 -10.83 16.80
CA GLY A 223 -5.32 -9.39 16.97
C GLY A 223 -4.10 -8.56 16.57
N PHE A 224 -4.32 -7.38 15.99
CA PHE A 224 -3.25 -6.42 15.78
C PHE A 224 -2.94 -5.68 17.09
N THR A 225 -1.66 -5.63 17.45
CA THR A 225 -1.16 -4.96 18.66
C THR A 225 -0.09 -3.93 18.30
N THR A 226 -0.01 -2.86 19.09
CA THR A 226 0.98 -1.79 18.86
C THR A 226 2.39 -2.27 19.18
N ARG A 227 3.26 -2.23 18.17
CA ARG A 227 4.70 -2.47 18.32
C ARG A 227 5.48 -1.16 18.47
N LEU A 228 5.10 -0.13 17.71
CA LEU A 228 5.65 1.23 17.79
C LEU A 228 4.51 2.25 17.63
N ASP A 229 4.54 3.30 18.44
CA ASP A 229 3.64 4.46 18.33
C ASP A 229 4.43 5.76 18.50
N ASN A 230 4.65 6.41 17.37
CA ASN A 230 5.30 7.70 17.23
C ASN A 230 4.30 8.77 16.74
N THR A 231 3.00 8.50 16.82
CA THR A 231 1.95 9.35 16.24
C THR A 231 1.91 10.75 16.87
N ALA A 232 2.37 10.89 18.12
CA ALA A 232 2.54 12.18 18.78
C ALA A 232 3.54 13.12 18.05
N ARG A 233 4.46 12.58 17.23
CA ARG A 233 5.38 13.37 16.40
C ARG A 233 4.67 13.96 15.17
N TYR A 234 3.55 13.37 14.78
CA TYR A 234 2.77 13.79 13.62
C TYR A 234 1.79 14.89 14.04
N ALA A 235 2.31 16.10 14.13
CA ALA A 235 1.50 17.28 14.38
C ALA A 235 0.77 17.70 13.09
N GLY A 236 -0.41 17.12 12.89
CA GLY A 236 -1.40 17.55 11.89
C GLY A 236 -2.66 18.10 12.55
N ARG A 237 -2.50 19.06 13.47
CA ARG A 237 -3.61 19.89 13.95
C ARG A 237 -3.81 21.08 13.03
#